data_AF-A0ABC9E7K9-F1
#
_entry.id   AF-A0ABC9E7K9-F1
#
_cell.length_a   1.000
_cell.length_b   1.000
_cell.length_c   1.000
_cell.angle_alpha   90.00
_cell.angle_beta   90.00
_cell.angle_gamma   90.00
#
_symmetry.space_group_name_H-M   'P 1'
#
loop_
_entity.id
_entity.type
_entity.pdbx_description
1 polymer ?
#
loop_
_entity_poly.entity_id
_entity_poly.type
_entity_poly.pdbx_seq_one_letter_code
_entity_poly.pdbx_strand_id
1 'polypeptide(L)'
;MFGFSNVFPTTTAGGGGAGVLPTFKILCKADGNSCLTVRDGGAVLAPADSSDEHQHWFKDKRFATFVKDEEGKPAFALINKATGLALQHFGGPLHPVKLVRFDQDSFDNTLMWTLSGDDGFGFIRTLNDVSLKIAAFEGDDEGHGTAVRLSDSCDGENHRWKVLPWRDEPFGAGAKHTFRIYCKADEGFSVTVRDGTVCLAPTDPLDEHQHWVKDTRYEEIIKDEDGYAAFAIINKATGDAMKKSDEAREGPVNLVPYDPHYLDESVLWSKSGDMTEDFHYIRMVDEIYLNLNICDEGHHDKHHSGVQDGTKVMLSNWCKGDNQYWRMIPWSCLLS
;
A
#
# COMPACT_ATOMS: atom_id res chain seq x y z
N MET A 1 10.08 26.15 -30.12
CA MET A 1 11.08 25.07 -30.14
C MET A 1 12.02 25.33 -28.98
N PHE A 2 11.68 24.82 -27.80
CA PHE A 2 12.45 25.00 -26.57
C PHE A 2 12.81 23.59 -26.08
N GLY A 3 14.11 23.30 -26.07
CA GLY A 3 14.66 22.05 -25.55
C GLY A 3 14.79 22.13 -24.03
N PHE A 4 14.23 21.14 -23.34
CA PHE A 4 14.52 20.91 -21.93
C PHE A 4 15.72 19.99 -21.83
N SER A 5 16.85 20.55 -21.42
CA SER A 5 18.03 19.82 -20.98
C SER A 5 17.76 19.30 -19.56
N ASN A 6 17.43 18.02 -19.43
CA ASN A 6 17.39 17.34 -18.13
C ASN A 6 18.83 17.06 -17.69
N VAL A 7 19.34 17.88 -16.77
CA VAL A 7 20.56 17.61 -16.02
C VAL A 7 20.15 16.93 -14.73
N PHE A 8 20.37 15.62 -14.62
CA PHE A 8 20.24 14.90 -13.35
C PHE A 8 21.40 15.30 -12.43
N PRO A 9 21.15 15.75 -11.18
CA PRO A 9 22.21 15.90 -10.21
C PRO A 9 22.62 14.51 -9.68
N THR A 10 23.86 14.14 -9.95
CA THR A 10 24.57 13.07 -9.26
C THR A 10 24.68 13.42 -7.77
N THR A 11 23.93 12.72 -6.92
CA THR A 11 24.11 12.83 -5.47
C THR A 11 24.94 11.67 -4.96
N THR A 12 26.16 12.01 -4.57
CA THR A 12 27.13 11.21 -3.86
C THR A 12 26.56 10.73 -2.53
N ALA A 13 26.76 9.45 -2.23
CA ALA A 13 26.33 8.80 -0.99
C ALA A 13 26.91 9.49 0.25
N GLY A 14 26.02 9.96 1.13
CA GLY A 14 26.32 10.33 2.52
C GLY A 14 25.41 9.50 3.44
N GLY A 15 26.01 8.76 4.37
CA GLY A 15 25.31 7.81 5.22
C GLY A 15 24.24 8.44 6.11
N GLY A 16 23.03 7.88 6.04
CA GLY A 16 21.90 8.11 6.92
C GLY A 16 21.06 6.84 6.98
N GLY A 17 20.62 6.43 8.17
CA GLY A 17 20.11 5.10 8.49
C GLY A 17 19.13 4.50 7.47
N ALA A 18 19.50 3.35 6.91
CA ALA A 18 18.66 2.59 6.00
C ALA A 18 17.40 2.10 6.73
N GLY A 19 16.26 2.73 6.45
CA GLY A 19 14.96 2.17 6.80
C GLY A 19 14.81 0.81 6.13
N VAL A 20 14.41 -0.21 6.88
CA VAL A 20 14.18 -1.55 6.35
C VAL A 20 12.96 -1.48 5.42
N LEU A 21 13.19 -1.77 4.13
CA LEU A 21 12.14 -1.84 3.12
C LEU A 21 11.13 -2.96 3.49
N PRO A 22 9.81 -2.71 3.49
CA PRO A 22 8.85 -3.77 3.78
C PRO A 22 8.83 -4.79 2.65
N THR A 23 8.67 -6.04 3.06
CA THR A 23 8.75 -7.20 2.19
C THR A 23 7.45 -7.97 2.24
N PHE A 24 7.12 -8.63 1.14
CA PHE A 24 5.91 -9.40 0.98
C PHE A 24 6.21 -10.91 0.94
N LYS A 25 5.31 -11.69 1.53
CA LYS A 25 5.13 -13.11 1.27
C LYS A 25 4.08 -13.30 0.19
N ILE A 26 4.23 -14.35 -0.62
CA ILE A 26 3.35 -14.64 -1.75
C ILE A 26 2.86 -16.08 -1.57
N LEU A 27 1.68 -16.23 -0.97
CA LEU A 27 1.09 -17.51 -0.60
C LEU A 27 0.37 -18.12 -1.79
N CYS A 28 0.51 -19.43 -1.98
CA CYS A 28 -0.27 -20.18 -2.95
C CYS A 28 -1.61 -20.60 -2.34
N LYS A 29 -2.71 -20.57 -3.10
CA LYS A 29 -4.02 -21.01 -2.58
C LYS A 29 -4.09 -22.53 -2.40
N ALA A 30 -3.45 -23.29 -3.29
CA ALA A 30 -3.40 -24.76 -3.20
C ALA A 30 -2.71 -25.26 -1.91
N ASP A 31 -1.84 -24.44 -1.32
CA ASP A 31 -1.22 -24.70 -0.02
C ASP A 31 -1.07 -23.39 0.74
N GLY A 32 -2.06 -23.10 1.61
CA GLY A 32 -2.15 -21.84 2.35
C GLY A 32 -1.01 -21.58 3.34
N ASN A 33 -0.13 -22.57 3.58
CA ASN A 33 1.03 -22.42 4.46
C ASN A 33 2.35 -22.32 3.69
N SER A 34 2.35 -22.44 2.36
CA SER A 34 3.55 -22.33 1.53
C SER A 34 3.58 -21.03 0.72
N CYS A 35 4.77 -20.46 0.58
CA CYS A 35 4.98 -19.24 -0.19
C CYS A 35 6.09 -19.37 -1.24
N LEU A 36 6.02 -18.48 -2.23
CA LEU A 36 7.04 -18.31 -3.25
C LEU A 36 8.40 -18.05 -2.59
N THR A 37 9.36 -18.90 -2.92
CA THR A 37 10.67 -18.94 -2.26
C THR A 37 11.76 -19.15 -3.30
N VAL A 38 12.91 -18.51 -3.09
CA VAL A 38 14.11 -18.78 -3.90
C VAL A 38 14.94 -19.90 -3.28
N ARG A 39 15.19 -20.95 -4.07
CA ARG A 39 16.06 -22.08 -3.74
C ARG A 39 16.83 -22.52 -4.96
N ASP A 40 18.11 -22.86 -4.79
CA ASP A 40 18.96 -23.44 -5.82
C ASP A 40 18.92 -22.70 -7.18
N GLY A 41 18.76 -21.37 -7.14
CA GLY A 41 18.67 -20.50 -8.33
C GLY A 41 17.31 -20.48 -9.05
N GLY A 42 16.30 -21.17 -8.51
CA GLY A 42 14.94 -21.19 -9.04
C GLY A 42 13.89 -20.69 -8.04
N ALA A 43 12.65 -20.53 -8.53
CA ALA A 43 11.49 -20.22 -7.71
C ALA A 43 10.68 -21.49 -7.42
N VAL A 44 10.41 -21.74 -6.14
CA VAL A 44 9.69 -22.91 -5.63
C VAL A 44 8.66 -22.49 -4.59
N LEU A 45 7.76 -23.39 -4.20
CA LEU A 45 7.01 -23.26 -2.96
C LEU A 45 7.76 -23.95 -1.81
N ALA A 46 7.81 -23.26 -0.68
CA ALA A 46 8.29 -23.80 0.58
C ALA A 46 7.38 -23.32 1.72
N PRO A 47 7.30 -24.06 2.84
CA PRO A 47 6.57 -23.63 4.03
C PRO A 47 7.01 -22.23 4.48
N ALA A 48 6.03 -21.40 4.83
CA ALA A 48 6.24 -20.01 5.20
C ALA A 48 7.05 -19.90 6.50
N ASP A 49 8.18 -19.21 6.42
CA ASP A 49 9.09 -18.90 7.51
C ASP A 49 9.52 -17.42 7.42
N SER A 50 9.03 -16.63 8.37
CA SER A 50 9.30 -15.17 8.43
C SER A 50 10.73 -14.78 8.77
N SER A 51 11.57 -15.76 9.09
CA SER A 51 13.01 -15.56 9.29
C SER A 51 13.83 -15.84 8.03
N ASP A 52 13.25 -16.50 7.02
CA ASP A 52 13.95 -16.84 5.79
C ASP A 52 13.82 -15.74 4.74
N GLU A 53 14.85 -14.91 4.62
CA GLU A 53 14.92 -13.80 3.66
C GLU A 53 14.71 -14.20 2.18
N HIS A 54 14.89 -15.48 1.81
CA HIS A 54 14.62 -15.95 0.44
C HIS A 54 13.13 -16.07 0.13
N GLN A 55 12.27 -15.99 1.14
CA GLN A 55 10.83 -15.93 0.96
C GLN A 55 10.31 -14.49 0.92
N HIS A 56 11.18 -13.50 1.16
CA HIS A 56 10.84 -12.08 1.17
C HIS A 56 10.97 -11.47 -0.22
N TRP A 57 9.93 -10.77 -0.66
CA TRP A 57 9.88 -10.14 -1.98
C TRP A 57 9.56 -8.65 -1.89
N PHE A 58 10.04 -7.88 -2.87
CA PHE A 58 9.68 -6.50 -3.12
C PHE A 58 8.95 -6.39 -4.45
N LYS A 59 8.03 -5.42 -4.55
CA LYS A 59 7.45 -5.01 -5.83
C LYS A 59 8.07 -3.70 -6.25
N ASP A 60 8.74 -3.69 -7.39
CA ASP A 60 9.11 -2.43 -8.04
C ASP A 60 7.99 -2.01 -8.98
N LYS A 61 7.34 -0.89 -8.65
CA LYS A 61 6.19 -0.35 -9.38
C LYS A 61 6.52 0.95 -10.10
N ARG A 62 7.79 1.28 -10.34
CA ARG A 62 8.15 2.58 -10.93
C ARG A 62 7.55 2.82 -12.32
N PHE A 63 7.21 1.74 -13.03
CA PHE A 63 6.54 1.77 -14.32
C PHE A 63 5.00 1.66 -14.24
N ALA A 64 4.42 1.44 -13.06
CA ALA A 64 3.00 1.11 -12.87
C ALA A 64 2.01 2.17 -13.35
N THR A 65 2.41 3.44 -13.37
CA THR A 65 1.55 4.57 -13.77
C THR A 65 1.27 4.61 -15.27
N PHE A 66 2.24 4.21 -16.08
CA PHE A 66 2.17 4.28 -17.54
C PHE A 66 2.30 2.92 -18.25
N VAL A 67 2.67 1.86 -17.53
CA VAL A 67 2.71 0.49 -18.04
C VAL A 67 1.62 -0.33 -17.34
N LYS A 68 0.68 -0.79 -18.15
CA LYS A 68 -0.47 -1.61 -17.75
C LYS A 68 -0.61 -2.78 -18.71
N ASP A 69 -1.18 -3.89 -18.26
CA ASP A 69 -1.59 -4.97 -19.17
C ASP A 69 -2.84 -4.58 -19.98
N GLU A 70 -3.30 -5.49 -20.86
CA GLU A 70 -4.47 -5.29 -21.72
C GLU A 70 -5.78 -5.11 -20.94
N GLU A 71 -5.84 -5.53 -19.68
CA GLU A 71 -6.97 -5.32 -18.78
C GLU A 71 -6.82 -4.05 -17.92
N GLY A 72 -5.77 -3.27 -18.14
CA GLY A 72 -5.50 -2.02 -17.42
C GLY A 72 -4.91 -2.20 -16.01
N LYS A 73 -4.44 -3.41 -15.64
CA LYS A 73 -3.78 -3.63 -14.35
C LYS A 73 -2.34 -3.12 -14.39
N PRO A 74 -1.87 -2.40 -13.36
CA PRO A 74 -0.54 -1.80 -13.34
C PRO A 74 0.57 -2.86 -13.27
N ALA A 75 1.66 -2.61 -14.01
CA ALA A 75 2.83 -3.47 -14.04
C ALA A 75 3.74 -3.30 -12.81
N PHE A 76 4.40 -4.38 -12.41
CA PHE A 76 5.45 -4.39 -11.39
C PHE A 76 6.52 -5.44 -11.68
N ALA A 77 7.76 -5.20 -11.26
CA ALA A 77 8.78 -6.24 -11.17
C ALA A 77 8.78 -6.85 -9.76
N LEU A 78 9.10 -8.14 -9.67
CA LEU A 78 9.09 -8.89 -8.42
C LEU A 78 10.51 -9.29 -8.04
N ILE A 79 11.08 -8.67 -7.00
CA ILE A 79 12.50 -8.81 -6.64
C ILE A 79 12.63 -9.55 -5.32
N ASN A 80 13.45 -10.59 -5.28
CA ASN A 80 13.71 -11.32 -4.06
C ASN A 80 14.71 -10.57 -3.15
N LYS A 81 14.41 -10.47 -1.85
CA LYS A 81 15.23 -9.74 -0.88
C LYS A 81 16.62 -10.34 -0.71
N ALA A 82 16.71 -11.64 -0.48
CA ALA A 82 17.98 -12.32 -0.18
C ALA A 82 18.96 -12.26 -1.37
N THR A 83 18.45 -12.41 -2.58
CA THR A 83 19.28 -12.51 -3.79
C THR A 83 19.42 -11.20 -4.56
N GLY A 84 18.50 -10.25 -4.39
CA GLY A 84 18.41 -9.04 -5.21
C GLY A 84 18.03 -9.31 -6.68
N LEU A 85 17.59 -10.52 -7.01
CA LEU A 85 17.24 -10.93 -8.36
C LEU A 85 15.73 -10.75 -8.62
N ALA A 86 15.38 -10.29 -9.82
CA ALA A 86 14.01 -10.18 -10.28
C ALA A 86 13.52 -11.49 -10.91
N LEU A 87 12.25 -11.78 -10.69
CA LEU A 87 11.53 -12.86 -11.34
C LEU A 87 11.29 -12.49 -12.81
N GLN A 88 11.79 -13.33 -13.71
CA GLN A 88 11.68 -13.17 -15.15
C GLN A 88 10.78 -14.25 -15.75
N HIS A 89 9.85 -13.83 -16.61
CA HIS A 89 9.14 -14.74 -17.51
C HIS A 89 9.88 -14.89 -18.83
N PHE A 90 9.85 -16.09 -19.39
CA PHE A 90 10.43 -16.39 -20.70
C PHE A 90 9.74 -17.61 -21.32
N GLY A 91 9.61 -17.60 -22.65
CA GLY A 91 9.04 -18.71 -23.39
C GLY A 91 7.52 -18.75 -23.27
N GLY A 92 6.97 -19.93 -23.06
CA GLY A 92 5.52 -20.16 -23.01
C GLY A 92 5.11 -21.06 -21.84
N PRO A 93 3.96 -21.73 -21.95
CA PRO A 93 3.47 -22.63 -20.90
C PRO A 93 4.52 -23.66 -20.48
N LEU A 94 4.49 -24.03 -19.20
CA LEU A 94 5.39 -24.96 -18.51
C LEU A 94 6.87 -24.52 -18.45
N HIS A 95 7.24 -23.35 -19.00
CA HIS A 95 8.59 -22.85 -18.84
C HIS A 95 8.83 -22.40 -17.39
N PRO A 96 9.99 -22.71 -16.80
CA PRO A 96 10.34 -22.21 -15.48
C PRO A 96 10.56 -20.71 -15.52
N VAL A 97 10.14 -20.02 -14.46
CA VAL A 97 10.56 -18.64 -14.23
C VAL A 97 12.04 -18.61 -13.85
N LYS A 98 12.73 -17.54 -14.24
CA LYS A 98 14.16 -17.35 -13.94
C LYS A 98 14.35 -16.22 -12.94
N LEU A 99 15.50 -16.24 -12.27
CA LEU A 99 15.96 -15.12 -11.46
C LEU A 99 17.13 -14.46 -12.17
N VAL A 100 16.99 -13.17 -12.48
CA VAL A 100 18.02 -12.40 -13.19
C VAL A 100 18.26 -11.07 -12.49
N ARG A 101 19.40 -10.44 -12.80
CA ARG A 101 19.74 -9.14 -12.24
C ARG A 101 18.67 -8.12 -12.63
N PHE A 102 18.12 -7.44 -11.63
CA PHE A 102 17.25 -6.30 -11.85
C PHE A 102 18.10 -5.06 -12.11
N ASP A 103 17.92 -4.45 -13.29
CA ASP A 103 18.44 -3.13 -13.58
C ASP A 103 17.31 -2.12 -13.43
N GLN A 104 17.47 -1.23 -12.46
CA GLN A 104 16.45 -0.27 -12.10
C GLN A 104 16.32 0.85 -13.13
N ASP A 105 17.35 1.09 -13.95
CA ASP A 105 17.41 2.22 -14.89
C ASP A 105 16.96 1.83 -16.31
N SER A 106 16.70 0.53 -16.54
CA SER A 106 16.19 0.02 -17.81
C SER A 106 14.84 -0.66 -17.66
N PHE A 107 14.04 -0.56 -18.72
CA PHE A 107 12.75 -1.22 -18.79
C PHE A 107 12.90 -2.54 -19.54
N ASP A 108 12.63 -3.65 -18.85
CA ASP A 108 12.60 -5.00 -19.41
C ASP A 108 11.21 -5.62 -19.24
N ASN A 109 10.49 -5.76 -20.34
CA ASN A 109 9.15 -6.38 -20.37
C ASN A 109 9.12 -7.80 -19.78
N THR A 110 10.23 -8.54 -19.86
CA THR A 110 10.32 -9.92 -19.35
C THR A 110 10.36 -9.98 -17.82
N LEU A 111 10.61 -8.85 -17.15
CA LEU A 111 10.59 -8.71 -15.70
C LEU A 111 9.27 -8.14 -15.17
N MET A 112 8.36 -7.76 -16.06
CA MET A 112 7.11 -7.10 -15.70
C MET A 112 5.97 -8.10 -15.57
N TRP A 113 5.27 -7.97 -14.45
CA TRP A 113 4.14 -8.77 -14.04
C TRP A 113 2.95 -7.87 -13.70
N THR A 114 1.74 -8.42 -13.77
CA THR A 114 0.54 -7.77 -13.25
C THR A 114 -0.17 -8.69 -12.25
N LEU A 115 -1.03 -8.10 -11.41
CA LEU A 115 -1.83 -8.82 -10.43
C LEU A 115 -3.31 -8.55 -10.70
N SER A 116 -4.09 -9.62 -10.92
CA SER A 116 -5.55 -9.55 -11.09
C SER A 116 -6.28 -10.31 -9.98
N GLY A 117 -7.54 -9.94 -9.70
CA GLY A 117 -8.42 -10.59 -8.71
C GLY A 117 -8.85 -9.65 -7.58
N ASP A 118 -10.05 -9.90 -7.05
CA ASP A 118 -10.74 -8.96 -6.13
C ASP A 118 -11.00 -9.58 -4.73
N ASP A 119 -10.90 -10.90 -4.56
CA ASP A 119 -11.21 -11.63 -3.31
C ASP A 119 -9.96 -11.98 -2.46
N GLY A 120 -8.93 -11.14 -2.51
CA GLY A 120 -7.67 -11.33 -1.76
C GLY A 120 -6.74 -12.44 -2.28
N PHE A 121 -7.20 -13.28 -3.22
CA PHE A 121 -6.35 -14.17 -4.03
C PHE A 121 -6.48 -13.83 -5.51
N GLY A 122 -5.34 -13.67 -6.17
CA GLY A 122 -5.23 -13.22 -7.54
C GLY A 122 -4.32 -14.06 -8.43
N PHE A 123 -4.15 -13.63 -9.67
CA PHE A 123 -3.18 -14.22 -10.60
C PHE A 123 -2.00 -13.28 -10.78
N ILE A 124 -0.78 -13.80 -10.70
CA ILE A 124 0.42 -13.07 -11.09
C ILE A 124 0.72 -13.44 -12.55
N ARG A 125 0.50 -12.47 -13.44
CA ARG A 125 0.44 -12.66 -14.90
C ARG A 125 1.59 -11.95 -15.59
N THR A 126 1.99 -12.43 -16.75
CA THR A 126 2.97 -11.70 -17.57
C THR A 126 2.33 -10.42 -18.10
N LEU A 127 3.12 -9.36 -18.27
CA LEU A 127 2.63 -8.09 -18.79
C LEU A 127 2.04 -8.19 -20.21
N ASN A 128 2.68 -9.00 -21.07
CA ASN A 128 2.38 -9.05 -22.51
C ASN A 128 1.30 -10.08 -22.87
N ASP A 129 1.03 -11.03 -21.99
CA ASP A 129 0.05 -12.09 -22.18
C ASP A 129 -0.59 -12.43 -20.84
N VAL A 130 -1.81 -11.91 -20.63
CA VAL A 130 -2.56 -12.11 -19.38
C VAL A 130 -3.09 -13.54 -19.24
N SER A 131 -3.07 -14.34 -20.30
CA SER A 131 -3.40 -15.77 -20.19
C SER A 131 -2.27 -16.54 -19.51
N LEU A 132 -1.03 -16.06 -19.64
CA LEU A 132 0.17 -16.66 -19.09
C LEU A 132 0.47 -16.14 -17.68
N LYS A 133 0.46 -17.04 -16.71
CA LYS A 133 0.55 -16.74 -15.27
C LYS A 133 1.46 -17.72 -14.56
N ILE A 134 2.02 -17.32 -13.42
CA ILE A 134 2.79 -18.28 -12.61
C ILE A 134 1.86 -19.25 -11.90
N ALA A 135 2.27 -20.50 -11.84
CA ALA A 135 1.56 -21.57 -11.16
C ALA A 135 2.55 -22.50 -10.47
N ALA A 136 2.10 -23.08 -9.36
CA ALA A 136 2.82 -24.10 -8.64
C ALA A 136 2.52 -25.49 -9.24
N PHE A 137 3.57 -26.24 -9.55
CA PHE A 137 3.48 -27.60 -10.06
C PHE A 137 4.25 -28.54 -9.15
N GLU A 138 3.62 -29.63 -8.72
CA GLU A 138 4.33 -30.71 -8.03
C GLU A 138 5.47 -31.20 -8.94
N GLY A 139 6.63 -31.47 -8.33
CA GLY A 139 7.77 -32.03 -9.07
C GLY A 139 7.49 -33.47 -9.46
N ASP A 140 7.87 -33.86 -10.68
CA ASP A 140 7.75 -35.24 -11.17
C ASP A 140 8.75 -36.20 -10.49
N ASP A 141 9.74 -35.68 -9.75
CA ASP A 141 10.82 -36.44 -9.10
C ASP A 141 10.94 -36.10 -7.60
N GLU A 142 11.18 -37.12 -6.77
CA GLU A 142 11.16 -37.16 -5.28
C GLU A 142 12.20 -36.26 -4.53
N GLY A 143 12.68 -35.16 -5.10
CA GLY A 143 13.76 -34.37 -4.47
C GLY A 143 13.73 -32.86 -4.70
N HIS A 144 12.96 -32.35 -5.66
CA HIS A 144 12.85 -30.92 -5.92
C HIS A 144 11.39 -30.52 -5.66
N GLY A 145 11.14 -29.84 -4.54
CA GLY A 145 9.81 -29.41 -4.13
C GLY A 145 9.05 -28.65 -5.22
N THR A 146 7.77 -28.39 -4.98
CA THR A 146 6.83 -27.78 -5.94
C THR A 146 7.43 -26.58 -6.68
N ALA A 147 7.68 -26.74 -7.96
CA ALA A 147 8.33 -25.75 -8.81
C ALA A 147 7.33 -24.71 -9.32
N VAL A 148 7.77 -23.46 -9.48
CA VAL A 148 6.93 -22.40 -10.04
C VAL A 148 7.26 -22.22 -11.52
N ARG A 149 6.23 -22.33 -12.37
CA ARG A 149 6.35 -22.27 -13.83
C ARG A 149 5.26 -21.40 -14.42
N LEU A 150 5.43 -20.98 -15.67
CA LEU A 150 4.38 -20.33 -16.45
C LEU A 150 3.30 -21.34 -16.83
N SER A 151 2.05 -20.89 -16.88
CA SER A 151 0.90 -21.70 -17.19
C SER A 151 -0.18 -20.86 -17.86
N ASP A 152 -0.76 -21.40 -18.92
CA ASP A 152 -1.93 -20.89 -19.64
C ASP A 152 -3.19 -21.73 -19.36
N SER A 153 -3.08 -22.75 -18.49
CA SER A 153 -4.15 -23.69 -18.19
C SER A 153 -5.22 -23.10 -17.26
N CYS A 154 -6.28 -23.88 -17.04
CA CYS A 154 -7.42 -23.56 -16.17
C CYS A 154 -6.98 -23.05 -14.79
N ASP A 155 -7.77 -22.11 -14.24
CA ASP A 155 -7.52 -21.35 -13.01
C ASP A 155 -7.69 -22.17 -11.71
N GLY A 156 -6.92 -23.26 -11.58
CA GLY A 156 -6.85 -24.06 -10.36
C GLY A 156 -6.31 -23.27 -9.17
N GLU A 157 -6.42 -23.84 -7.96
CA GLU A 157 -5.92 -23.19 -6.74
C GLU A 157 -4.40 -22.99 -6.77
N ASN A 158 -3.68 -23.77 -7.55
CA ASN A 158 -2.24 -23.66 -7.75
C ASN A 158 -1.81 -22.47 -8.63
N HIS A 159 -2.77 -21.78 -9.26
CA HIS A 159 -2.55 -20.53 -10.02
C HIS A 159 -2.90 -19.28 -9.21
N ARG A 160 -3.47 -19.45 -8.01
CA ARG A 160 -4.02 -18.35 -7.20
C ARG A 160 -3.05 -17.98 -6.09
N TRP A 161 -2.71 -16.70 -6.03
CA TRP A 161 -1.69 -16.16 -5.15
C TRP A 161 -2.23 -15.05 -4.28
N LYS A 162 -1.83 -15.04 -3.01
CA LYS A 162 -2.14 -13.96 -2.07
C LYS A 162 -0.84 -13.28 -1.66
N VAL A 163 -0.70 -12.02 -2.04
CA VAL A 163 0.47 -11.21 -1.69
C VAL A 163 0.17 -10.47 -0.39
N LEU A 164 0.94 -10.75 0.65
CA LEU A 164 0.77 -10.16 1.98
C LEU A 164 2.11 -9.63 2.47
N PRO A 165 2.14 -8.59 3.32
CA PRO A 165 3.35 -8.25 4.04
C PRO A 165 3.85 -9.46 4.88
N TRP A 166 5.17 -9.61 5.02
CA TRP A 166 5.77 -10.69 5.81
C TRP A 166 5.46 -10.58 7.30
N ARG A 167 5.18 -9.38 7.80
CA ARG A 167 4.89 -9.19 9.22
C ARG A 167 4.00 -7.99 9.50
N ASP A 168 3.31 -8.12 10.63
CA ASP A 168 3.08 -7.09 11.67
C ASP A 168 4.39 -6.44 12.17
N GLU A 169 5.45 -6.33 11.36
CA GLU A 169 6.66 -5.64 11.77
C GLU A 169 6.48 -4.17 11.49
N PRO A 170 6.82 -3.34 12.48
CA PRO A 170 6.66 -1.93 12.38
C PRO A 170 7.22 -1.37 11.10
N PHE A 171 6.41 -0.61 10.37
CA PHE A 171 6.87 0.61 9.71
C PHE A 171 8.07 1.15 10.52
N GLY A 172 9.25 1.11 9.90
CA GLY A 172 10.54 1.08 10.59
C GLY A 172 10.60 2.03 11.79
N ALA A 173 10.97 1.51 12.96
CA ALA A 173 11.10 2.27 14.22
C ALA A 173 9.86 3.13 14.64
N GLY A 174 8.74 3.06 13.91
CA GLY A 174 7.57 3.91 14.07
C GLY A 174 6.30 3.18 14.48
N ALA A 175 6.14 1.87 14.22
CA ALA A 175 4.92 1.16 14.67
C ALA A 175 4.89 0.73 16.15
N LYS A 176 5.80 1.25 16.98
CA LYS A 176 5.50 1.41 18.42
C LYS A 176 4.61 2.63 18.70
N HIS A 177 4.37 3.48 17.70
CA HIS A 177 3.64 4.75 17.81
C HIS A 177 2.47 4.77 16.82
N THR A 178 1.51 3.87 17.00
CA THR A 178 0.20 4.05 16.37
C THR A 178 -0.50 5.22 17.04
N PHE A 179 -1.26 5.99 16.26
CA PHE A 179 -2.08 7.07 16.78
C PHE A 179 -3.56 6.81 16.53
N ARG A 180 -4.36 7.43 17.39
CA ARG A 180 -5.79 7.59 17.27
C ARG A 180 -6.06 8.87 16.49
N ILE A 181 -7.03 8.83 15.58
CA ILE A 181 -7.57 10.01 14.90
C ILE A 181 -9.00 10.18 15.37
N TYR A 182 -9.38 11.39 15.78
CA TYR A 182 -10.76 11.69 16.13
C TYR A 182 -11.12 13.13 15.80
N CYS A 183 -12.42 13.37 15.65
CA CYS A 183 -12.98 14.65 15.26
C CYS A 183 -13.44 15.43 16.50
N LYS A 184 -13.34 16.76 16.47
CA LYS A 184 -13.81 17.63 17.56
C LYS A 184 -15.33 17.58 17.74
N ALA A 185 -16.07 17.27 16.68
CA ALA A 185 -17.52 17.14 16.74
C ALA A 185 -17.98 16.06 17.74
N ASP A 186 -17.20 14.98 17.93
CA ASP A 186 -17.39 14.01 19.02
C ASP A 186 -16.08 13.25 19.31
N GLU A 187 -15.44 13.58 20.42
CA GLU A 187 -14.20 12.94 20.87
C GLU A 187 -14.40 11.53 21.45
N GLY A 188 -15.64 11.03 21.54
CA GLY A 188 -15.96 9.65 21.93
C GLY A 188 -15.76 8.64 20.79
N PHE A 189 -15.67 9.11 19.55
CA PHE A 189 -15.48 8.29 18.37
C PHE A 189 -14.04 8.33 17.85
N SER A 190 -13.65 7.32 17.10
CA SER A 190 -12.35 7.22 16.44
C SER A 190 -12.53 6.87 14.99
N VAL A 191 -11.63 7.37 14.15
CA VAL A 191 -11.54 6.95 12.75
C VAL A 191 -11.12 5.49 12.70
N THR A 192 -11.89 4.69 11.98
CA THR A 192 -11.68 3.25 11.80
C THR A 192 -11.88 2.84 10.34
N VAL A 193 -11.42 1.64 10.00
CA VAL A 193 -11.72 0.98 8.74
C VAL A 193 -12.77 -0.10 8.98
N ARG A 194 -13.91 0.00 8.31
CA ARG A 194 -14.99 -1.02 8.32
C ARG A 194 -15.52 -1.23 6.91
N ASP A 195 -15.62 -2.49 6.51
CA ASP A 195 -16.13 -2.90 5.20
C ASP A 195 -15.48 -2.15 4.02
N GLY A 196 -14.16 -1.91 4.12
CA GLY A 196 -13.37 -1.20 3.10
C GLY A 196 -13.58 0.32 3.06
N THR A 197 -14.29 0.89 4.04
CA THR A 197 -14.56 2.33 4.14
C THR A 197 -13.94 2.94 5.38
N VAL A 198 -13.57 4.21 5.30
CA VAL A 198 -13.12 4.99 6.46
C VAL A 198 -14.34 5.67 7.11
N CYS A 199 -14.59 5.34 8.37
CA CYS A 199 -15.74 5.86 9.11
C CYS A 199 -15.38 6.12 10.59
N LEU A 200 -16.31 6.69 11.35
CA LEU A 200 -16.22 6.85 12.79
C LEU A 200 -16.91 5.69 13.51
N ALA A 201 -16.29 5.22 14.58
CA ALA A 201 -16.86 4.22 15.49
C ALA A 201 -16.57 4.58 16.94
N PRO A 202 -17.37 4.10 17.92
CA PRO A 202 -17.04 4.25 19.34
C PRO A 202 -15.60 3.79 19.61
N THR A 203 -14.88 4.59 20.41
CA THR A 203 -13.47 4.35 20.65
C THR A 203 -13.24 3.04 21.39
N ASP A 204 -12.44 2.16 20.79
CA ASP A 204 -11.99 0.90 21.36
C ASP A 204 -10.48 0.76 21.14
N PRO A 205 -9.65 0.93 22.18
CA PRO A 205 -8.20 0.78 22.07
C PRO A 205 -7.72 -0.63 21.71
N LEU A 206 -8.60 -1.63 21.72
CA LEU A 206 -8.30 -3.00 21.30
C LEU A 206 -8.63 -3.25 19.82
N ASP A 207 -9.39 -2.38 19.18
CA ASP A 207 -9.73 -2.49 17.76
C ASP A 207 -8.57 -1.98 16.91
N GLU A 208 -7.77 -2.88 16.37
CA GLU A 208 -6.61 -2.54 15.53
C GLU A 208 -6.97 -1.72 14.28
N HIS A 209 -8.24 -1.72 13.83
CA HIS A 209 -8.69 -0.87 12.73
C HIS A 209 -8.80 0.61 13.14
N GLN A 210 -8.80 0.93 14.44
CA GLN A 210 -8.71 2.30 14.96
C GLN A 210 -7.25 2.79 15.13
N HIS A 211 -6.28 1.93 14.86
CA HIS A 211 -4.86 2.27 14.94
C HIS A 211 -4.34 2.71 13.58
N TRP A 212 -3.76 3.91 13.56
CA TRP A 212 -3.18 4.48 12.35
C TRP A 212 -1.67 4.68 12.52
N VAL A 213 -0.94 4.57 11.41
CA VAL A 213 0.51 4.78 11.31
C VAL A 213 0.78 5.94 10.37
N LYS A 214 1.74 6.79 10.74
CA LYS A 214 2.07 8.00 10.01
C LYS A 214 3.37 7.74 9.31
N ASP A 215 3.37 7.91 8.00
CA ASP A 215 4.57 7.78 7.21
C ASP A 215 5.04 9.14 6.74
N THR A 216 6.19 9.57 7.25
CA THR A 216 6.75 10.90 7.03
C THR A 216 7.97 10.88 6.13
N ARG A 217 8.24 9.80 5.38
CA ARG A 217 9.46 9.71 4.54
C ARG A 217 9.67 10.87 3.58
N TYR A 218 8.59 11.53 3.16
CA TYR A 218 8.63 12.66 2.24
C TYR A 218 8.54 14.03 2.91
N GLU A 219 8.57 14.11 4.25
CA GLU A 219 8.29 15.34 5.00
C GLU A 219 9.26 16.50 4.72
N GLU A 220 10.52 16.20 4.39
CA GLU A 220 11.54 17.20 4.07
C GLU A 220 11.45 17.69 2.62
N ILE A 221 10.84 16.89 1.73
CA ILE A 221 10.88 17.08 0.28
C ILE A 221 9.55 17.63 -0.23
N ILE A 222 8.43 17.10 0.28
CA ILE A 222 7.08 17.45 -0.15
C ILE A 222 6.39 18.23 0.95
N LYS A 223 5.93 19.43 0.57
CA LYS A 223 5.20 20.33 1.44
C LYS A 223 3.96 20.82 0.70
N ASP A 224 2.92 21.11 1.46
CA ASP A 224 1.73 21.76 0.93
C ASP A 224 1.98 23.23 0.58
N GLU A 225 0.96 23.91 0.04
CA GLU A 225 1.03 25.32 -0.38
C GLU A 225 1.45 26.28 0.75
N ASP A 226 1.11 25.97 2.01
CA ASP A 226 1.51 26.79 3.17
C ASP A 226 2.85 26.35 3.78
N GLY A 227 3.51 25.33 3.21
CA GLY A 227 4.82 24.83 3.64
C GLY A 227 4.77 23.75 4.72
N TYR A 228 3.62 23.16 5.03
CA TYR A 228 3.52 22.04 5.97
C TYR A 228 3.89 20.72 5.31
N ALA A 229 4.64 19.90 6.04
CA ALA A 229 5.17 18.65 5.54
C ALA A 229 4.09 17.61 5.21
N ALA A 230 4.32 16.89 4.12
CA ALA A 230 3.47 15.79 3.68
C ALA A 230 3.68 14.51 4.50
N PHE A 231 2.63 13.70 4.62
CA PHE A 231 2.68 12.37 5.19
C PHE A 231 1.55 11.48 4.67
N ALA A 232 1.73 10.17 4.71
CA ALA A 232 0.64 9.22 4.50
C ALA A 232 0.04 8.76 5.84
N ILE A 233 -1.26 8.44 5.81
CA ILE A 233 -2.03 7.91 6.94
C ILE A 233 -2.41 6.47 6.61
N ILE A 234 -1.80 5.50 7.29
CA ILE A 234 -1.94 4.07 6.99
C ILE A 234 -2.68 3.37 8.11
N ASN A 235 -3.70 2.59 7.78
CA ASN A 235 -4.38 1.77 8.76
C ASN A 235 -3.48 0.60 9.19
N LYS A 236 -3.32 0.40 10.49
CA LYS A 236 -2.45 -0.65 11.04
C LYS A 236 -2.94 -2.05 10.68
N ALA A 237 -4.25 -2.29 10.78
CA ALA A 237 -4.83 -3.61 10.57
C ALA A 237 -4.85 -4.03 9.09
N THR A 238 -5.16 -3.09 8.18
CA THR A 238 -5.27 -3.43 6.75
C THR A 238 -3.99 -3.19 5.96
N GLY A 239 -3.14 -2.27 6.40
CA GLY A 239 -1.98 -1.80 5.63
C GLY A 239 -2.35 -0.87 4.47
N ASP A 240 -3.61 -0.43 4.39
CA ASP A 240 -4.06 0.51 3.37
C ASP A 240 -3.86 1.96 3.82
N ALA A 241 -3.47 2.82 2.88
CA ALA A 241 -3.41 4.25 3.10
C ALA A 241 -4.74 4.92 2.76
N MET A 242 -5.07 5.95 3.53
CA MET A 242 -6.16 6.86 3.24
C MET A 242 -5.82 7.66 1.98
N LYS A 243 -6.70 7.56 0.98
CA LYS A 243 -6.57 8.17 -0.35
C LYS A 243 -7.69 9.19 -0.56
N LYS A 244 -7.40 10.25 -1.33
CA LYS A 244 -8.44 11.18 -1.80
C LYS A 244 -9.56 10.46 -2.57
N SER A 245 -10.76 11.07 -2.56
CA SER A 245 -11.89 10.58 -3.34
C SER A 245 -11.54 10.55 -4.84
N ASP A 246 -12.02 9.52 -5.55
CA ASP A 246 -11.93 9.43 -7.01
C ASP A 246 -13.04 10.25 -7.71
N GLU A 247 -14.02 10.75 -6.95
CA GLU A 247 -15.13 11.57 -7.44
C GLU A 247 -14.71 13.05 -7.61
N ALA A 248 -15.47 13.81 -8.40
CA ALA A 248 -15.14 15.18 -8.73
C ALA A 248 -15.23 16.11 -7.50
N ARG A 249 -14.07 16.33 -6.86
CA ARG A 249 -13.71 17.30 -5.80
C ARG A 249 -14.18 17.02 -4.37
N GLU A 250 -15.33 16.41 -4.14
CA GLU A 250 -15.81 16.06 -2.78
C GLU A 250 -16.40 14.65 -2.78
N GLY A 251 -16.27 13.92 -1.68
CA GLY A 251 -16.77 12.55 -1.58
C GLY A 251 -16.10 11.76 -0.45
N PRO A 252 -16.49 10.49 -0.23
CA PRO A 252 -15.86 9.65 0.79
C PRO A 252 -14.38 9.45 0.48
N VAL A 253 -13.53 9.42 1.51
CA VAL A 253 -12.13 9.03 1.31
C VAL A 253 -12.05 7.54 0.99
N ASN A 254 -11.08 7.19 0.17
CA ASN A 254 -10.84 5.82 -0.26
C ASN A 254 -9.70 5.18 0.53
N LEU A 255 -9.58 3.85 0.41
CA LEU A 255 -8.43 3.09 0.88
C LEU A 255 -7.73 2.45 -0.31
N VAL A 256 -6.41 2.48 -0.29
CA VAL A 256 -5.58 1.80 -1.27
C VAL A 256 -4.40 1.13 -0.56
N PRO A 257 -3.99 -0.09 -0.96
CA PRO A 257 -2.82 -0.74 -0.38
C PRO A 257 -1.61 0.19 -0.40
N TYR A 258 -1.06 0.48 0.77
CA TYR A 258 0.06 1.42 0.87
C TYR A 258 1.35 0.78 0.36
N ASP A 259 2.03 1.47 -0.56
CA ASP A 259 3.33 1.04 -1.07
C ASP A 259 4.39 2.11 -0.81
N PRO A 260 5.31 1.89 0.13
CA PRO A 260 6.30 2.89 0.49
C PRO A 260 7.42 3.11 -0.54
N HIS A 261 7.47 2.27 -1.58
CA HIS A 261 8.44 2.39 -2.68
C HIS A 261 7.87 3.17 -3.86
N TYR A 262 6.59 3.52 -3.79
CA TYR A 262 5.89 4.25 -4.82
C TYR A 262 5.31 5.52 -4.22
N LEU A 263 5.76 6.66 -4.73
CA LEU A 263 5.20 7.96 -4.35
C LEU A 263 3.83 8.09 -5.01
N ASP A 264 2.78 7.74 -4.25
CA ASP A 264 1.40 8.06 -4.60
C ASP A 264 1.02 9.40 -3.94
N GLU A 265 1.03 10.49 -4.70
CA GLU A 265 0.63 11.81 -4.17
C GLU A 265 -0.84 11.83 -3.71
N SER A 266 -1.69 10.92 -4.21
CA SER A 266 -3.11 10.88 -3.86
C SER A 266 -3.40 10.36 -2.43
N VAL A 267 -2.39 9.79 -1.76
CA VAL A 267 -2.46 9.36 -0.35
C VAL A 267 -1.68 10.28 0.59
N LEU A 268 -1.15 11.40 0.06
CA LEU A 268 -0.40 12.36 0.85
C LEU A 268 -1.31 13.46 1.40
N TRP A 269 -1.21 13.61 2.72
CA TRP A 269 -1.92 14.58 3.51
C TRP A 269 -0.92 15.53 4.16
N SER A 270 -1.39 16.70 4.56
CA SER A 270 -0.66 17.60 5.45
C SER A 270 -1.53 17.93 6.66
N LYS A 271 -0.85 18.39 7.73
CA LYS A 271 -1.46 18.80 8.98
C LYS A 271 -1.24 20.30 9.10
N SER A 272 -2.31 21.08 9.16
CA SER A 272 -2.21 22.52 9.38
C SER A 272 -1.58 22.83 10.75
N GLY A 273 -1.17 24.08 10.95
CA GLY A 273 -0.80 24.58 12.27
C GLY A 273 -1.93 24.43 13.30
N ASP A 274 -1.54 24.50 14.57
CA ASP A 274 -2.42 24.38 15.72
C ASP A 274 -3.45 25.51 15.70
N MET A 275 -4.74 25.15 15.71
CA MET A 275 -5.82 26.13 15.72
C MET A 275 -6.26 26.42 17.16
N THR A 276 -6.87 25.43 17.82
CA THR A 276 -7.33 25.50 19.21
C THR A 276 -7.21 24.13 19.85
N GLU A 277 -6.65 24.04 21.06
CA GLU A 277 -6.55 22.78 21.81
C GLU A 277 -5.94 21.64 20.95
N ASP A 278 -4.83 21.87 20.25
CA ASP A 278 -4.16 20.86 19.40
C ASP A 278 -5.04 20.23 18.31
N PHE A 279 -6.18 20.83 17.97
CA PHE A 279 -6.94 20.44 16.79
C PHE A 279 -6.35 21.10 15.54
N HIS A 280 -6.34 20.32 14.46
CA HIS A 280 -5.80 20.72 13.17
C HIS A 280 -6.76 20.34 12.05
N TYR A 281 -6.47 20.85 10.87
CA TYR A 281 -7.02 20.32 9.63
C TYR A 281 -6.07 19.27 9.07
N ILE A 282 -6.64 18.14 8.64
CA ILE A 282 -5.95 17.15 7.82
C ILE A 282 -6.42 17.39 6.39
N ARG A 283 -5.50 17.82 5.53
CA ARG A 283 -5.83 18.33 4.19
C ARG A 283 -4.98 17.69 3.12
N MET A 284 -5.46 17.72 1.88
CA MET A 284 -4.70 17.22 0.75
C MET A 284 -3.42 18.05 0.56
N VAL A 285 -2.31 17.38 0.27
CA VAL A 285 -1.02 18.07 0.08
C VAL A 285 -1.00 18.92 -1.20
N ASP A 286 -1.66 18.46 -2.27
CA ASP A 286 -1.75 19.11 -3.57
C ASP A 286 -2.90 20.14 -3.65
N GLU A 287 -3.93 19.98 -2.81
CA GLU A 287 -5.14 20.81 -2.81
C GLU A 287 -5.59 21.17 -1.39
N ILE A 288 -4.90 22.13 -0.75
CA ILE A 288 -5.12 22.47 0.68
C ILE A 288 -6.53 22.96 1.04
N TYR A 289 -7.38 23.24 0.05
CA TYR A 289 -8.77 23.62 0.27
C TYR A 289 -9.68 22.42 0.54
N LEU A 290 -9.24 21.21 0.19
CA LEU A 290 -9.90 19.95 0.48
C LEU A 290 -9.33 19.33 1.77
N ASN A 291 -10.21 19.04 2.72
CA ASN A 291 -9.85 18.53 4.03
C ASN A 291 -10.82 17.44 4.51
N LEU A 292 -10.36 16.64 5.47
CA LEU A 292 -11.17 15.61 6.09
C LEU A 292 -12.37 16.24 6.81
N ASN A 293 -13.53 15.63 6.64
CA ASN A 293 -14.80 16.10 7.16
C ASN A 293 -15.68 14.90 7.54
N ILE A 294 -16.51 15.05 8.56
CA ILE A 294 -17.63 14.15 8.81
C ILE A 294 -18.94 14.85 8.46
N CYS A 295 -19.42 14.61 7.24
CA CYS A 295 -20.74 15.04 6.79
C CYS A 295 -21.50 13.83 6.26
N ASP A 296 -22.81 13.80 6.51
CA ASP A 296 -23.70 12.86 5.85
C ASP A 296 -23.84 13.24 4.37
N GLU A 297 -23.80 12.23 3.48
CA GLU A 297 -24.04 12.39 2.05
C GLU A 297 -25.39 13.11 1.83
N GLY A 298 -25.35 14.34 1.31
CA GLY A 298 -26.54 15.10 0.91
C GLY A 298 -27.08 16.13 1.93
N HIS A 299 -26.44 16.34 3.08
CA HIS A 299 -26.82 17.40 4.02
C HIS A 299 -25.76 18.50 4.15
N HIS A 300 -25.94 19.57 3.38
CA HIS A 300 -25.19 20.84 3.50
C HIS A 300 -25.74 21.75 4.62
N ASP A 301 -26.68 21.27 5.41
CA ASP A 301 -27.39 22.05 6.41
C ASP A 301 -26.63 22.02 7.73
N LYS A 302 -26.46 23.19 8.36
CA LYS A 302 -25.67 23.46 9.58
C LYS A 302 -26.15 22.74 10.86
N HIS A 303 -27.04 21.77 10.72
CA HIS A 303 -27.60 20.97 11.79
C HIS A 303 -27.33 19.49 11.48
N HIS A 304 -26.05 19.10 11.61
CA HIS A 304 -25.65 17.71 11.55
C HIS A 304 -26.42 16.90 12.60
N SER A 305 -26.81 15.67 12.24
CA SER A 305 -27.53 14.68 13.05
C SER A 305 -26.70 14.12 14.23
N GLY A 306 -25.56 14.76 14.54
CA GLY A 306 -24.54 14.26 15.47
C GLY A 306 -23.65 13.19 14.84
N VAL A 307 -22.55 12.89 15.50
CA VAL A 307 -21.69 11.75 15.13
C VAL A 307 -22.39 10.46 15.53
N GLN A 308 -22.40 9.46 14.64
CA GLN A 308 -22.97 8.15 14.87
C GLN A 308 -21.98 7.06 14.49
N ASP A 309 -22.22 5.84 14.98
CA ASP A 309 -21.42 4.69 14.58
C ASP A 309 -21.61 4.41 13.08
N GLY A 310 -20.52 4.38 12.34
CA GLY A 310 -20.50 4.26 10.87
C GLY A 310 -20.56 5.58 10.10
N THR A 311 -20.55 6.76 10.76
CA THR A 311 -20.48 8.05 10.05
C THR A 311 -19.22 8.09 9.17
N LYS A 312 -19.40 8.26 7.85
CA LYS A 312 -18.28 8.23 6.89
C LYS A 312 -17.35 9.43 7.06
N VAL A 313 -16.06 9.19 6.81
CA VAL A 313 -15.09 10.27 6.65
C VAL A 313 -15.05 10.68 5.18
N MET A 314 -15.27 11.96 4.95
CA MET A 314 -15.41 12.59 3.65
C MET A 314 -14.25 13.54 3.40
N LEU A 315 -14.00 13.84 2.14
CA LEU A 315 -13.18 14.93 1.66
C LEU A 315 -14.12 16.06 1.19
N SER A 316 -13.96 17.28 1.71
CA SER A 316 -14.78 18.41 1.27
C SER A 316 -14.05 19.76 1.39
N ASN A 317 -14.65 20.81 0.80
CA ASN A 317 -14.22 22.19 1.02
C ASN A 317 -14.43 22.64 2.47
N TRP A 318 -13.73 23.72 2.85
CA TRP A 318 -13.88 24.41 4.13
C TRP A 318 -15.33 24.81 4.45
N CYS A 319 -15.86 24.30 5.56
CA CYS A 319 -17.14 24.72 6.15
C CYS A 319 -17.00 25.39 7.53
N LYS A 320 -15.77 25.43 8.10
CA LYS A 320 -15.42 26.06 9.40
C LYS A 320 -16.23 25.52 10.59
N GLY A 321 -16.67 24.28 10.53
CA GLY A 321 -17.39 23.60 11.62
C GLY A 321 -16.50 22.64 12.40
N ASP A 322 -16.99 22.19 13.56
CA ASP A 322 -16.28 21.23 14.41
C ASP A 322 -16.06 19.85 13.75
N ASN A 323 -16.81 19.57 12.68
CA ASN A 323 -16.70 18.40 11.82
C ASN A 323 -15.42 18.33 10.96
N GLN A 324 -14.63 19.40 10.89
CA GLN A 324 -13.36 19.44 10.14
C GLN A 324 -12.13 19.55 11.03
N TYR A 325 -12.30 19.64 12.35
CA TYR A 325 -11.19 19.69 13.29
C TYR A 325 -10.84 18.27 13.75
N TRP A 326 -9.58 17.91 13.57
CA TRP A 326 -9.07 16.57 13.87
C TRP A 326 -7.90 16.63 14.83
N ARG A 327 -7.83 15.64 15.72
CA ARG A 327 -6.67 15.42 16.57
C ARG A 327 -6.05 14.06 16.25
N MET A 328 -4.73 14.02 16.18
CA MET A 328 -3.93 12.81 15.99
C MET A 328 -3.09 12.61 17.25
N ILE A 329 -3.43 11.61 18.08
CA ILE A 329 -2.73 11.39 19.36
C ILE A 329 -2.17 9.97 19.46
N PRO A 330 -0.94 9.77 19.96
CA PRO A 330 -0.42 8.43 20.18
C PRO A 330 -1.34 7.63 21.10
N TRP A 331 -1.64 6.37 20.74
CA TRP A 331 -2.42 5.47 21.61
C TRP A 331 -1.75 5.26 22.97
N SER A 332 -0.41 5.36 23.05
CA SER A 332 0.34 5.31 24.30
C SER A 332 -0.01 6.41 25.31
N CYS A 333 -0.57 7.54 24.85
CA CYS A 333 -0.97 8.65 25.73
C CYS A 333 -2.40 8.48 26.30
N LEU A 334 -3.17 7.52 25.79
CA LEU A 334 -4.55 7.24 26.22
C LEU A 334 -4.67 6.06 27.18
N LEU A 335 -3.64 5.20 27.23
CA LEU A 335 -3.60 3.99 28.06
C LEU A 335 -2.80 4.18 29.36
N SER A 336 -2.34 5.40 29.65
CA SER A 336 -1.60 5.80 30.86
C SER A 336 -2.49 6.51 31.87
#